data_AF-A0A6B9Y364-F1
#
_entry.id   AF-A0A6B9Y364-F1
#
_cell.length_a   1.000
_cell.length_b   1.000
_cell.length_c   1.000
_cell.angle_alpha   90.00
_cell.angle_beta   90.00
_cell.angle_gamma   90.00
#
_symmetry.space_group_name_H-M   'P 1'
#
loop_
_entity.id
_entity.type
_entity.pdbx_description
1 polymer ?
#
loop_
_entity_poly.entity_id
_entity_poly.type
_entity_poly.pdbx_seq_one_letter_code
_entity_poly.pdbx_strand_id
1 'polypeptide(L)'
;METADRGPESWVAATLDLLLGLIGLAIVLHPLISLWNTVLGFPVSPATVSLIVGVLAFGGAYPIVAGDWSLGRLGEYVVVLFASVLAWGLLGMVAILVSNVTIQGNNAAPQAIVWTAASLTAYLLVYRARVSILR
;
A
#
# COMPACT_ATOMS: atom_id res chain seq x y z
N MET A 1 41.16 -7.82 -7.34
CA MET A 1 40.27 -7.56 -6.20
C MET A 1 40.17 -6.06 -6.08
N GLU A 2 39.35 -5.44 -6.93
CA GLU A 2 39.14 -3.99 -6.93
C GLU A 2 38.00 -3.69 -5.95
N THR A 3 38.35 -3.23 -4.76
CA THR A 3 37.46 -2.41 -3.94
C THR A 3 37.38 -1.05 -4.61
N ALA A 4 36.71 -0.98 -5.75
CA ALA A 4 36.43 0.27 -6.46
C ALA A 4 35.54 1.15 -5.57
N ASP A 5 35.95 2.40 -5.41
CA ASP A 5 35.30 3.50 -4.70
C ASP A 5 33.78 3.35 -4.52
N ARG A 6 33.37 2.83 -3.37
CA ARG A 6 32.01 3.04 -2.86
C ARG A 6 32.04 4.27 -1.97
N GLY A 7 32.04 5.44 -2.62
CA GLY A 7 32.00 6.73 -1.94
C GLY A 7 30.75 6.90 -1.04
N PRO A 8 30.66 8.02 -0.31
CA PRO A 8 29.51 8.40 0.52
C PRO A 8 28.14 8.21 -0.12
N GLU A 9 28.10 8.40 -1.42
CA GLU A 9 26.92 8.26 -2.26
C GLU A 9 26.31 6.86 -2.21
N SER A 10 27.10 5.81 -1.98
CA SER A 10 26.64 4.42 -1.96
C SER A 10 25.80 4.06 -0.72
N TRP A 11 26.20 4.48 0.48
CA TRP A 11 25.41 4.24 1.69
C TRP A 11 24.19 5.16 1.74
N VAL A 12 24.31 6.38 1.21
CA VAL A 12 23.20 7.34 1.15
C VAL A 12 22.11 6.79 0.24
N ALA A 13 22.46 6.30 -0.96
CA ALA A 13 21.51 5.68 -1.87
C ALA A 13 20.79 4.48 -1.22
N ALA A 14 21.54 3.56 -0.60
CA ALA A 14 20.95 2.41 0.09
C ALA A 14 20.01 2.81 1.25
N THR A 15 20.36 3.87 1.99
CA THR A 15 19.52 4.42 3.06
C THR A 15 18.24 5.02 2.49
N LEU A 16 18.33 5.76 1.38
CA LEU A 16 17.17 6.35 0.71
C LEU A 16 16.23 5.25 0.17
N ASP A 17 16.78 4.20 -0.46
CA ASP A 17 15.98 3.08 -0.96
C ASP A 17 15.22 2.38 0.18
N LEU A 18 15.88 2.17 1.32
CA LEU A 18 15.23 1.63 2.50
C LEU A 18 14.11 2.54 3.00
N LEU A 19 14.40 3.84 3.19
CA LEU A 19 13.40 4.80 3.68
C LEU A 19 12.19 4.90 2.75
N LEU A 20 12.43 4.97 1.44
CA LEU A 20 11.36 5.00 0.44
C LEU A 20 10.58 3.69 0.41
N GLY A 21 11.24 2.55 0.59
CA GLY A 21 10.60 1.24 0.73
C GLY A 21 9.68 1.18 1.95
N LEU A 22 10.16 1.64 3.11
CA LEU A 22 9.39 1.72 4.35
C LEU A 22 8.16 2.61 4.19
N ILE A 23 8.35 3.81 3.63
CA ILE A 23 7.27 4.79 3.41
C ILE A 23 6.24 4.23 2.43
N GLY A 24 6.67 3.67 1.30
CA GLY A 24 5.77 3.09 0.30
C GLY A 24 4.94 1.94 0.88
N LEU A 25 5.56 1.04 1.65
CA LEU A 25 4.85 -0.02 2.35
C LEU A 25 3.88 0.51 3.41
N ALA A 26 4.27 1.52 4.19
CA ALA A 26 3.39 2.14 5.17
C ALA A 26 2.16 2.77 4.51
N ILE A 27 2.32 3.45 3.37
CA ILE A 27 1.23 4.02 2.57
C ILE A 27 0.23 2.93 2.13
N VAL A 28 0.73 1.76 1.73
CA VAL A 28 -0.10 0.64 1.30
C VAL A 28 -0.81 -0.03 2.48
N LEU A 29 -0.08 -0.29 3.56
CA LEU A 29 -0.55 -1.11 4.68
C LEU A 29 -1.46 -0.35 5.64
N HIS A 30 -1.16 0.91 5.93
CA HIS A 30 -1.88 1.70 6.92
C HIS A 30 -3.41 1.76 6.70
N PRO A 31 -3.91 2.13 5.50
CA PRO A 31 -5.36 2.20 5.29
C PRO A 31 -6.04 0.83 5.45
N LEU A 32 -5.42 -0.25 4.96
CA LEU A 32 -5.97 -1.60 5.11
C LEU A 32 -6.07 -2.01 6.58
N ILE A 33 -4.97 -1.87 7.33
CA ILE A 33 -4.92 -2.31 8.73
C ILE A 33 -5.84 -1.43 9.58
N SER A 34 -5.84 -0.12 9.38
CA SER A 34 -6.70 0.80 10.12
C SER A 34 -8.18 0.51 9.89
N LEU A 35 -8.60 0.31 8.63
CA LEU A 35 -10.00 0.07 8.30
C LEU A 35 -10.48 -1.29 8.81
N TRP A 36 -9.69 -2.35 8.61
CA TRP A 36 -10.05 -3.67 9.10
C TRP A 36 -10.04 -3.75 10.63
N ASN A 37 -9.16 -3.01 11.31
CA ASN A 37 -9.19 -2.87 12.77
C ASN A 37 -10.55 -2.31 13.26
N THR A 38 -11.11 -1.32 12.56
CA THR A 38 -12.44 -0.78 12.86
C THR A 38 -13.56 -1.78 12.53
N VAL A 39 -13.46 -2.48 11.39
CA VAL A 39 -14.50 -3.41 10.92
C VAL A 39 -14.62 -4.65 11.80
N LEU A 40 -13.51 -5.16 12.34
CA LEU A 40 -13.49 -6.39 13.13
C LEU A 40 -14.11 -6.25 14.54
N GLY A 41 -14.55 -5.05 14.94
CA GLY A 41 -15.34 -4.84 16.16
C GLY A 41 -14.55 -4.84 17.47
N PHE A 42 -13.25 -5.16 17.45
CA PHE A 42 -12.34 -5.07 18.60
C PHE A 42 -11.14 -4.16 18.26
N PRO A 43 -11.38 -2.85 18.03
CA PRO A 43 -10.33 -1.97 17.54
C PRO A 43 -9.23 -1.80 18.59
N VAL A 44 -7.99 -2.12 18.21
CA VAL A 44 -6.82 -1.73 18.99
C VAL A 44 -6.57 -0.22 18.83
N SER A 45 -5.76 0.34 19.73
CA SER A 45 -5.44 1.76 19.71
C SER A 45 -4.74 2.21 18.40
N PRO A 46 -4.85 3.48 17.99
CA PRO A 46 -4.12 4.01 16.82
C PRO A 46 -2.60 3.83 16.92
N ALA A 47 -2.05 3.92 18.14
CA ALA A 47 -0.63 3.65 18.39
C ALA A 47 -0.27 2.19 18.11
N THR A 48 -1.13 1.26 18.51
CA THR A 48 -0.97 -0.18 18.20
C THR A 48 -1.05 -0.44 16.70
N VAL A 49 -1.99 0.18 15.99
CA VAL A 49 -2.07 0.09 14.52
C VAL A 49 -0.79 0.61 13.87
N SER A 50 -0.31 1.78 14.30
CA SER A 50 0.92 2.39 13.77
C SER A 50 2.14 1.51 14.02
N LEU A 51 2.22 0.87 15.19
CA LEU A 51 3.28 -0.08 15.51
C LEU A 51 3.23 -1.31 14.60
N ILE A 52 2.05 -1.91 14.39
CA ILE A 52 1.87 -3.06 13.50
C ILE A 52 2.29 -2.68 12.07
N VAL A 53 1.81 -1.54 11.56
CA VAL A 53 2.19 -1.01 10.24
C VAL A 53 3.70 -0.84 10.14
N GLY A 54 4.32 -0.22 11.16
CA GLY A 54 5.77 0.01 11.20
C GLY A 54 6.57 -1.29 11.17
N VAL A 55 6.18 -2.28 11.98
CA VAL A 55 6.82 -3.60 12.02
C VAL A 55 6.68 -4.33 10.69
N LEU A 56 5.49 -4.32 10.08
CA LEU A 56 5.25 -4.96 8.80
C LEU A 56 5.98 -4.25 7.65
N ALA A 57 6.00 -2.92 7.65
CA ALA A 57 6.78 -2.14 6.67
C ALA A 57 8.26 -2.43 6.82
N PHE A 58 8.78 -2.49 8.05
CA PHE A 58 10.18 -2.79 8.32
C PHE A 58 10.57 -4.20 7.88
N GLY A 59 9.82 -5.22 8.28
CA GLY A 59 10.06 -6.60 7.82
C GLY A 59 9.85 -6.78 6.32
N GLY A 60 8.87 -6.08 5.74
CA GLY A 60 8.52 -6.13 4.33
C GLY A 60 9.44 -5.32 3.41
N ALA A 61 10.30 -4.45 3.95
CA ALA A 61 11.23 -3.66 3.14
C ALA A 61 12.40 -4.49 2.58
N TYR A 62 12.71 -5.65 3.19
CA TYR A 62 13.81 -6.49 2.72
C TYR A 62 13.67 -6.91 1.24
N PRO A 63 12.53 -7.46 0.77
CA PRO A 63 12.33 -7.72 -0.65
C PRO A 63 12.42 -6.49 -1.57
N ILE A 64 12.21 -5.28 -1.05
CA ILE A 64 12.23 -4.03 -1.83
C ILE A 64 13.67 -3.56 -2.08
N VAL A 65 14.53 -3.70 -1.07
CA VAL A 65 15.91 -3.22 -1.11
C VAL A 65 16.88 -4.29 -1.61
N ALA A 66 16.64 -5.56 -1.25
CA ALA A 66 17.56 -6.67 -1.50
C ALA A 66 16.95 -7.80 -2.33
N GLY A 67 15.67 -7.71 -2.70
CA GLY A 67 14.96 -8.75 -3.45
C GLY A 67 14.55 -8.32 -4.86
N ASP A 68 13.70 -9.15 -5.48
CA ASP A 68 13.27 -9.00 -6.88
C ASP A 68 12.23 -7.89 -7.12
N TRP A 69 11.82 -7.19 -6.06
CA TRP A 69 10.82 -6.14 -6.13
C TRP A 69 11.49 -4.77 -6.06
N SER A 70 11.69 -4.12 -7.20
CA SER A 70 12.34 -2.81 -7.20
C SER A 70 11.48 -1.72 -6.53
N LEU A 71 12.15 -0.70 -5.99
CA LEU A 71 11.49 0.52 -5.51
C LEU A 71 10.58 1.17 -6.57
N GLY A 72 11.00 1.15 -7.84
CA GLY A 72 10.18 1.61 -8.96
C GLY A 72 8.86 0.85 -9.07
N ARG A 73 8.88 -0.48 -8.91
CA ARG A 73 7.66 -1.30 -8.92
C ARG A 73 6.77 -1.01 -7.70
N LEU A 74 7.34 -0.71 -6.53
CA LEU A 74 6.57 -0.25 -5.38
C LEU A 74 5.89 1.10 -5.66
N GLY A 75 6.59 2.04 -6.30
CA GLY A 75 6.01 3.29 -6.76
C GLY A 75 4.84 3.10 -7.73
N GLU A 76 5.02 2.25 -8.75
CA GLU A 76 3.95 1.88 -9.69
C GLU A 76 2.76 1.25 -8.96
N TYR A 77 3.01 0.34 -8.01
CA TYR A 77 1.96 -0.26 -7.19
C TYR A 77 1.15 0.79 -6.43
N VAL A 78 1.82 1.75 -5.78
CA VAL A 78 1.15 2.84 -5.04
C VAL A 78 0.28 3.68 -5.98
N VAL A 79 0.78 4.04 -7.17
CA VAL A 79 0.01 4.80 -8.16
C VAL A 79 -1.24 4.03 -8.61
N VAL A 80 -1.08 2.76 -8.98
CA VAL A 80 -2.21 1.91 -9.39
C VAL A 80 -3.20 1.71 -8.26
N LEU A 81 -2.71 1.54 -7.03
CA LEU A 81 -3.56 1.42 -5.84
C LEU A 81 -4.47 2.62 -5.70
N PHE A 82 -3.94 3.85 -5.71
CA PHE A 82 -4.76 5.06 -5.58
C PHE A 82 -5.72 5.25 -6.76
N ALA A 83 -5.27 4.99 -7.99
CA ALA A 83 -6.16 5.01 -9.16
C ALA A 83 -7.30 3.99 -9.01
N SER A 84 -7.00 2.80 -8.50
CA SER A 84 -7.97 1.73 -8.25
C SER A 84 -8.91 2.07 -7.10
N VAL A 85 -8.44 2.73 -6.03
CA VAL A 85 -9.30 3.20 -4.92
C VAL A 85 -10.34 4.19 -5.45
N LEU A 86 -9.94 5.11 -6.33
CA LEU A 86 -10.86 6.07 -6.95
C LEU A 86 -11.88 5.35 -7.85
N ALA A 87 -11.41 4.42 -8.69
CA ALA A 87 -12.29 3.65 -9.58
C ALA A 87 -13.31 2.81 -8.80
N TRP A 88 -12.86 2.02 -7.83
CA TRP A 88 -13.73 1.19 -6.98
C TRP A 88 -14.62 2.04 -6.08
N GLY A 89 -14.14 3.18 -5.59
CA GLY A 89 -14.93 4.14 -4.84
C GLY A 89 -16.10 4.68 -5.65
N LEU A 90 -15.83 5.10 -6.90
CA LEU A 90 -16.88 5.58 -7.81
C LEU A 90 -17.88 4.47 -8.14
N LEU A 91 -17.41 3.27 -8.47
CA LEU A 91 -18.28 2.11 -8.73
C LEU A 91 -19.15 1.77 -7.51
N GLY A 92 -18.57 1.80 -6.30
CA GLY A 92 -19.28 1.59 -5.06
C GLY A 92 -20.37 2.63 -4.82
N MET A 93 -20.07 3.92 -5.05
CA MET A 93 -21.05 5.00 -4.94
C MET A 93 -22.22 4.81 -5.93
N VAL A 94 -21.93 4.48 -7.18
CA VAL A 94 -22.98 4.21 -8.19
C VAL A 94 -23.84 3.01 -7.78
N ALA A 95 -23.23 1.94 -7.27
CA ALA A 95 -23.97 0.75 -6.82
C ALA A 95 -24.91 1.06 -5.64
N ILE A 96 -24.45 1.86 -4.66
CA ILE A 96 -25.27 2.31 -3.53
C ILE A 96 -26.45 3.16 -4.01
N LEU A 97 -26.18 4.10 -4.93
CA LEU A 97 -27.19 4.98 -5.50
C LEU A 97 -28.28 4.20 -6.24
N VAL A 98 -27.89 3.25 -7.10
CA VAL A 98 -28.84 2.44 -7.90
C VAL A 98 -29.63 1.47 -7.03
N SER A 99 -29.03 0.94 -5.96
CA SER A 99 -29.70 0.02 -5.04
C SER A 99 -30.57 0.72 -3.98
N ASN A 100 -30.53 2.06 -3.92
CA ASN A 100 -31.25 2.86 -2.93
C ASN A 100 -30.98 2.42 -1.47
N VAL A 101 -29.74 1.95 -1.21
CA VAL A 101 -29.30 1.50 0.11
C VAL A 101 -28.78 2.68 0.93
N THR A 102 -29.23 2.80 2.17
CA THR A 102 -28.69 3.79 3.11
C THR A 102 -27.59 3.18 3.95
N ILE A 103 -26.41 3.78 3.92
CA ILE A 103 -25.27 3.38 4.75
C ILE A 103 -25.05 4.44 5.83
N GLN A 104 -24.90 4.00 7.08
CA GLN A 104 -24.54 4.90 8.17
C GLN A 104 -23.13 5.47 7.95
N GLY A 105 -22.94 6.78 8.13
CA GLY A 105 -21.67 7.45 7.83
C GLY A 105 -20.48 6.97 8.68
N ASN A 106 -20.74 6.32 9.81
CA ASN A 106 -19.71 5.71 10.68
C ASN A 106 -19.37 4.26 10.29
N ASN A 107 -20.02 3.67 9.29
CA ASN A 107 -19.74 2.31 8.85
C ASN A 107 -18.45 2.30 7.99
N ALA A 108 -17.39 1.72 8.52
CA ALA A 108 -16.10 1.59 7.83
C ALA A 108 -16.09 0.47 6.77
N ALA A 109 -17.08 -0.42 6.74
CA ALA A 109 -17.07 -1.59 5.86
C ALA A 109 -16.98 -1.26 4.36
N PRO A 110 -17.71 -0.27 3.81
CA PRO A 110 -17.59 0.07 2.39
C PRO A 110 -16.17 0.56 2.04
N GLN A 111 -15.55 1.35 2.91
CA GLN A 111 -14.18 1.82 2.71
C GLN A 111 -13.20 0.64 2.74
N ALA A 112 -13.34 -0.28 3.70
CA ALA A 112 -12.51 -1.49 3.79
C ALA A 112 -12.62 -2.35 2.52
N ILE A 113 -13.83 -2.52 1.99
CA ILE A 113 -14.09 -3.25 0.74
C ILE A 113 -13.39 -2.57 -0.44
N VAL A 114 -13.55 -1.25 -0.59
CA VAL A 114 -12.91 -0.48 -1.67
C VAL A 114 -11.39 -0.61 -1.62
N TRP A 115 -10.79 -0.42 -0.45
CA TRP A 115 -9.34 -0.54 -0.28
C TRP A 115 -8.84 -1.96 -0.55
N THR A 116 -9.60 -2.98 -0.16
CA THR A 116 -9.27 -4.39 -0.43
C THR A 116 -9.32 -4.70 -1.92
N ALA A 117 -10.40 -4.30 -2.60
CA ALA A 117 -10.57 -4.48 -4.05
C ALA A 117 -9.49 -3.73 -4.84
N ALA A 118 -9.16 -2.51 -4.43
CA ALA A 118 -8.11 -1.70 -5.05
C ALA A 118 -6.72 -2.32 -4.85
N SER A 119 -6.41 -2.83 -3.65
CA SER A 119 -5.15 -3.51 -3.36
C SER A 119 -4.99 -4.78 -4.19
N LEU A 120 -6.06 -5.58 -4.32
CA LEU A 120 -6.05 -6.76 -5.19
C LEU A 120 -5.85 -6.37 -6.66
N THR A 121 -6.50 -5.31 -7.12
CA THR A 121 -6.37 -4.80 -8.50
C THR A 121 -4.93 -4.34 -8.77
N ALA A 122 -4.35 -3.55 -7.87
CA ALA A 122 -2.96 -3.09 -7.98
C ALA A 122 -1.97 -4.27 -7.99
N TYR A 123 -2.19 -5.26 -7.12
CA TYR A 123 -1.40 -6.48 -7.11
C TYR A 123 -1.48 -7.22 -8.45
N LEU A 124 -2.69 -7.43 -8.98
CA LEU A 124 -2.87 -8.13 -10.25
C LEU A 124 -2.23 -7.38 -11.43
N LEU A 125 -2.36 -6.06 -11.50
CA LEU A 125 -1.81 -5.28 -12.61
C LEU A 125 -0.29 -5.14 -12.55
N VAL A 126 0.25 -4.80 -11.38
CA VAL A 126 1.68 -4.48 -11.24
C VAL A 126 2.51 -5.74 -11.02
N TYR A 127 2.06 -6.67 -10.18
CA TYR A 127 2.83 -7.89 -9.91
C TYR A 127 2.60 -8.97 -10.96
N ARG A 128 1.34 -9.31 -11.22
CA ARG A 128 1.00 -10.48 -12.03
C ARG A 128 1.06 -10.18 -13.53
N ALA A 129 0.47 -9.07 -13.97
CA ALA A 129 0.46 -8.67 -15.37
C ALA A 129 1.70 -7.87 -15.78
N ARG A 130 2.51 -7.42 -14.82
CA ARG A 130 3.73 -6.61 -15.03
C ARG A 130 3.47 -5.37 -15.90
N VAL A 131 2.31 -4.74 -15.72
CA VAL A 131 1.99 -3.48 -16.38
C VAL A 131 2.90 -2.40 -15.81
N SER A 132 3.77 -1.83 -16.64
CA SER A 132 4.57 -0.66 -16.29
C SER A 132 3.90 0.60 -16.82
N ILE A 133 3.80 1.61 -15.96
CA ILE A 133 3.08 2.87 -16.23
C ILE A 133 4.08 4.03 -16.29
N LEU A 134 5.20 3.91 -15.59
CA LEU A 134 6.28 4.88 -15.58
C LEU A 134 7.36 4.37 -16.54
N ARG A 135 7.27 4.76 -17.81
CA ARG A 135 8.31 4.52 -18.83
C ARG A 135 9.35 5.64 -18.83
#